data_AF-A0A210QQG4-F1
#
_entry.id   AF-A0A210QQG4-F1
#
_cell.length_a   1.000
_cell.length_b   1.000
_cell.length_c   1.000
_cell.angle_alpha   90.00
_cell.angle_beta   90.00
_cell.angle_gamma   90.00
#
_symmetry.space_group_name_H-M   'P 1'
#
loop_
_entity.id
_entity.type
_entity.pdbx_description
1 polymer ?
#
loop_
_entity_poly.entity_id
_entity_poly.type
_entity_poly.pdbx_seq_one_letter_code
_entity_poly.pdbx_strand_id
1 'polypeptide(L)'
;MDFQLAILCLIAIGLVLVSVVEPRPRKFKRRGRCQPKMLAEYNLTFYGDWSPKTFPRLYPRVRPPAQWSKLVGRSHDSTYKLWSLGQNASDAVKAFAEDADSSMLDQDAQAYRGIFDSFTAAPIESGMGRSAVRFLADGQHTKMSFLVKIVPSPDWFVGVASLDLCHNGRWRKQINVDLAPLDAGTDQGFTFTSPNWPNMPADPISQITNKKPSHPASSFFYPEQETLPRIGHIVIKEVAEYRRRGRKLDTSPTGPNVVIFDPEEDEDDSYSLNIGGLTAVSGSTGTGNDVVNNGKPQDCTVTEWSEWSPCSKTCGFGIQTRSRDVILSPVNGGYGCPRLTDQNTCGSMRKCKWGHFDYLFKRSG
;
A
#
# COMPACT_ATOMS: atom_id res chain seq x y z
N MET A 1 35.57 -61.55 73.27
CA MET A 1 36.89 -61.07 73.70
C MET A 1 37.22 -59.73 73.06
N ASP A 2 36.91 -58.59 73.65
CA ASP A 2 35.81 -58.25 74.58
C ASP A 2 35.73 -56.72 74.70
N PHE A 3 34.56 -56.23 75.08
CA PHE A 3 34.29 -54.92 75.71
C PHE A 3 35.12 -53.68 75.30
N GLN A 4 34.45 -52.81 74.53
CA GLN A 4 34.07 -51.46 74.95
C GLN A 4 35.09 -50.61 75.74
N LEU A 5 35.44 -49.46 75.14
CA LEU A 5 35.38 -48.18 75.86
C LEU A 5 34.53 -47.20 75.05
N ALA A 6 33.43 -46.72 75.62
CA ALA A 6 32.53 -45.76 74.98
C ALA A 6 32.82 -44.35 75.47
N ILE A 7 32.77 -43.35 74.58
CA ILE A 7 32.61 -41.95 74.95
C ILE A 7 31.44 -41.38 74.14
N LEU A 8 30.53 -40.72 74.86
CA LEU A 8 29.26 -40.23 74.35
C LEU A 8 29.43 -38.99 73.46
N CYS A 9 28.51 -38.81 72.51
CA CYS A 9 27.98 -37.49 72.21
C CYS A 9 26.49 -37.59 71.82
N LEU A 10 25.62 -37.04 72.67
CA LEU A 10 24.18 -36.92 72.42
C LEU A 10 23.93 -35.67 71.57
N ILE A 11 23.38 -35.81 70.36
CA ILE A 11 22.74 -34.69 69.64
C ILE A 11 21.39 -35.14 69.07
N ALA A 12 20.38 -34.28 69.23
CA ALA A 12 18.97 -34.60 69.05
C ALA A 12 18.55 -34.80 67.59
N ILE A 13 17.53 -35.65 67.39
CA ILE A 13 16.83 -35.80 66.11
C ILE A 13 15.89 -34.60 65.92
N GLY A 14 16.41 -33.55 65.28
CA GLY A 14 15.61 -32.43 64.79
C GLY A 14 14.97 -32.78 63.44
N LEU A 15 13.68 -33.11 63.45
CA LEU A 15 12.94 -33.49 62.25
C LEU A 15 12.57 -32.23 61.44
N VAL A 16 13.52 -31.73 60.64
CA VAL A 16 13.33 -30.55 59.78
C VAL A 16 12.45 -30.93 58.59
N LEU A 17 11.17 -30.55 58.65
CA LEU A 17 10.28 -30.53 57.50
C LEU A 17 10.77 -29.48 56.49
N VAL A 18 11.61 -29.91 55.54
CA VAL A 18 11.99 -29.09 54.39
C VAL A 18 10.77 -28.97 53.48
N SER A 19 10.02 -27.87 53.65
CA SER A 19 9.00 -27.46 52.68
C SER A 19 9.69 -27.08 51.37
N VAL A 20 9.61 -27.98 50.39
CA VAL A 20 10.07 -27.71 49.02
C VAL A 20 9.20 -26.60 48.43
N VAL A 21 9.68 -25.36 48.53
CA VAL A 21 9.06 -24.23 47.86
C VAL A 21 9.37 -24.35 46.37
N GLU A 22 8.47 -24.96 45.62
CA GLU A 22 8.54 -24.96 44.16
C GLU A 22 8.68 -23.51 43.67
N PRO A 23 9.67 -23.20 42.80
CA PRO A 23 9.83 -21.87 42.28
C PRO A 23 8.62 -21.54 41.40
N ARG A 24 7.73 -20.67 41.89
CA ARG A 24 6.54 -20.21 41.15
C ARG A 24 6.96 -19.90 39.71
N PRO A 25 6.25 -20.44 38.69
CA PRO A 25 6.64 -20.21 37.31
C PRO A 25 6.70 -18.71 37.05
N ARG A 26 7.90 -18.19 36.78
CA ARG A 26 8.09 -16.79 36.40
C ARG A 26 7.20 -16.56 35.19
N LYS A 27 6.11 -15.79 35.36
CA LYS A 27 5.18 -15.46 34.29
C LYS A 27 5.99 -14.86 33.14
N PHE A 28 6.25 -15.67 32.11
CA PHE A 28 6.87 -15.21 30.88
C PHE A 28 5.91 -14.16 30.30
N LYS A 29 6.23 -12.88 30.49
CA LYS A 29 5.54 -11.81 29.75
C LYS A 29 5.75 -12.15 28.29
N ARG A 30 4.70 -12.61 27.60
CA ARG A 30 4.71 -12.87 26.15
C ARG A 30 5.35 -11.63 25.52
N ARG A 31 6.50 -11.78 24.85
CA ARG A 31 7.20 -10.65 24.22
C ARG A 31 6.17 -9.98 23.30
N GLY A 32 5.89 -8.70 23.58
CA GLY A 32 4.53 -8.19 23.42
C GLY A 32 4.07 -8.11 21.96
N ARG A 33 2.79 -8.39 21.72
CA ARG A 33 2.05 -7.72 20.64
C ARG A 33 2.04 -6.22 20.94
N CYS A 34 2.00 -5.35 19.93
CA CYS A 34 1.83 -3.92 20.19
C CYS A 34 0.55 -3.70 21.01
N GLN A 35 0.58 -2.71 21.91
CA GLN A 35 -0.57 -2.43 22.76
C GLN A 35 -1.63 -1.72 21.89
N PRO A 36 -2.91 -2.11 21.93
CA PRO A 36 -3.97 -1.48 21.13
C PRO A 36 -4.07 0.05 21.22
N LYS A 37 -3.53 0.66 22.29
CA LYS A 37 -3.55 2.09 22.58
C LYS A 37 -2.26 2.83 22.16
N MET A 38 -1.56 2.28 21.18
CA MET A 38 -0.40 2.89 20.51
C MET A 38 -0.78 3.26 19.09
N LEU A 39 -0.43 4.48 18.67
CA LEU A 39 -0.60 5.00 17.32
C LEU A 39 0.78 5.43 16.81
N ALA A 40 1.09 5.23 15.53
CA ALA A 40 2.29 5.76 14.89
C ALA A 40 1.99 6.36 13.53
N GLU A 41 2.62 7.48 13.23
CA GLU A 41 2.70 8.09 11.91
C GLU A 41 3.99 7.63 11.24
N TYR A 42 3.90 7.16 10.01
CA TYR A 42 5.02 6.75 9.18
C TYR A 42 5.06 7.55 7.88
N ASN A 43 6.26 7.79 7.37
CA ASN A 43 6.50 8.26 6.01
C ASN A 43 7.05 7.11 5.18
N LEU A 44 6.24 6.62 4.23
CA LEU A 44 6.64 5.68 3.19
C LEU A 44 7.21 6.47 2.01
N THR A 45 8.44 6.17 1.61
CA THR A 45 9.02 6.65 0.35
C THR A 45 9.28 5.46 -0.55
N PHE A 46 8.64 5.44 -1.72
CA PHE A 46 8.92 4.51 -2.81
C PHE A 46 9.94 5.14 -3.76
N TYR A 47 10.90 4.33 -4.21
CA TYR A 47 11.93 4.69 -5.18
C TYR A 47 11.86 3.71 -6.35
N GLY A 48 11.65 4.25 -7.55
CA GLY A 48 11.86 3.50 -8.78
C GLY A 48 13.36 3.49 -9.11
N ASP A 49 13.92 2.30 -9.32
CA ASP A 49 15.31 2.07 -9.75
C ASP A 49 15.36 1.46 -11.17
N TRP A 50 14.24 1.48 -11.90
CA TRP A 50 14.11 0.88 -13.22
C TRP A 50 14.79 1.78 -14.25
N SER A 51 15.96 1.36 -14.72
CA SER A 51 16.79 2.13 -15.65
C SER A 51 17.18 1.30 -16.87
N PRO A 52 17.48 1.93 -18.03
CA PRO A 52 17.99 1.20 -19.19
C PRO A 52 19.41 0.65 -18.99
N LYS A 53 20.09 0.99 -17.87
CA LYS A 53 21.39 0.42 -17.49
C LYS A 53 21.24 -0.88 -16.71
N THR A 54 20.27 -0.94 -15.79
CA THR A 54 19.98 -2.13 -14.96
C THR A 54 19.06 -3.11 -15.67
N PHE A 55 18.11 -2.62 -16.47
CA PHE A 55 17.17 -3.43 -17.26
C PHE A 55 17.18 -2.99 -18.73
N PRO A 56 18.23 -3.31 -19.51
CA PRO A 56 18.35 -2.90 -20.90
C PRO A 56 17.37 -3.61 -21.85
N ARG A 57 16.89 -4.82 -21.50
CA ARG A 57 16.01 -5.63 -22.35
C ARG A 57 14.64 -4.96 -22.49
N LEU A 58 14.27 -4.62 -23.73
CA LEU A 58 12.97 -4.05 -24.10
C LEU A 58 12.57 -2.79 -23.29
N TYR A 59 13.51 -2.05 -22.72
CA TYR A 59 13.23 -0.89 -21.87
C TYR A 59 12.31 0.13 -22.59
N PRO A 60 11.07 0.38 -22.11
CA PRO A 60 10.13 1.26 -22.79
C PRO A 60 10.62 2.72 -22.80
N ARG A 61 10.79 3.28 -24.00
CA ARG A 61 11.27 4.66 -24.20
C ARG A 61 10.18 5.62 -24.68
N VAL A 62 9.13 5.11 -25.30
CA VAL A 62 8.05 5.88 -25.93
C VAL A 62 6.74 5.09 -25.91
N ARG A 63 5.62 5.80 -25.77
CA ARG A 63 4.24 5.30 -25.92
C ARG A 63 3.88 4.04 -25.11
N PRO A 64 3.77 4.14 -23.76
CA PRO A 64 4.34 5.17 -22.90
C PRO A 64 5.83 4.87 -22.57
N PRO A 65 6.62 5.86 -22.10
CA PRO A 65 7.93 5.58 -21.53
C PRO A 65 7.79 4.71 -20.26
N ALA A 66 8.89 4.06 -19.86
CA ALA A 66 8.97 3.34 -18.59
C ALA A 66 8.69 4.29 -17.44
N GLN A 67 7.68 3.99 -16.62
CA GLN A 67 7.16 4.80 -15.54
C GLN A 67 6.42 3.93 -14.50
N TRP A 68 5.85 4.55 -13.46
CA TRP A 68 5.15 3.88 -12.37
C TRP A 68 3.78 4.50 -12.13
N SER A 69 2.77 3.68 -11.83
CA SER A 69 1.45 4.19 -11.43
C SER A 69 1.50 4.94 -10.10
N LYS A 70 0.37 5.53 -9.69
CA LYS A 70 0.15 5.93 -8.29
C LYS A 70 0.42 4.74 -7.36
N LEU A 71 0.95 4.98 -6.17
CA LEU A 71 1.08 3.94 -5.14
C LEU A 71 -0.23 3.88 -4.37
N VAL A 72 -0.82 2.69 -4.21
CA VAL A 72 -2.03 2.50 -3.39
C VAL A 72 -1.71 1.55 -2.24
N GLY A 73 -1.94 1.99 -1.01
CA GLY A 73 -1.65 1.20 0.19
C GLY A 73 -2.62 1.43 1.34
N ARG A 74 -2.57 0.51 2.31
CA ARG A 74 -3.47 0.41 3.46
C ARG A 74 -2.67 0.04 4.71
N SER A 75 -3.02 0.60 5.87
CA SER A 75 -2.67 0.02 7.17
C SER A 75 -3.86 -0.77 7.70
N HIS A 76 -3.59 -1.96 8.24
CA HIS A 76 -4.64 -2.96 8.46
C HIS A 76 -4.24 -4.01 9.51
N ASP A 77 -5.23 -4.80 9.94
CA ASP A 77 -5.04 -5.94 10.84
C ASP A 77 -4.66 -7.22 10.08
N SER A 78 -4.67 -8.37 10.75
CA SER A 78 -4.38 -9.67 10.11
C SER A 78 -5.56 -10.31 9.36
N THR A 79 -6.75 -9.70 9.38
CA THR A 79 -7.96 -10.21 8.70
C THR A 79 -8.04 -9.69 7.27
N TYR A 80 -7.64 -8.44 7.04
CA TYR A 80 -7.50 -7.88 5.70
C TYR A 80 -6.26 -8.41 4.97
N LYS A 81 -6.40 -8.63 3.67
CA LYS A 81 -5.30 -8.88 2.73
C LYS A 81 -5.54 -8.04 1.47
N LEU A 82 -4.60 -7.14 1.16
CA LEU A 82 -4.63 -6.39 -0.09
C LEU A 82 -4.30 -7.31 -1.28
N TRP A 83 -3.23 -8.10 -1.14
CA TRP A 83 -2.81 -9.16 -2.06
C TRP A 83 -1.89 -10.16 -1.31
N SER A 84 -1.52 -11.29 -1.91
CA SER A 84 -0.56 -12.24 -1.34
C SER A 84 0.10 -13.11 -2.43
N LEU A 85 1.39 -13.39 -2.30
CA LEU A 85 2.08 -14.36 -3.18
C LEU A 85 1.41 -15.75 -3.09
N GLY A 86 1.28 -16.42 -4.24
CA GLY A 86 0.69 -17.75 -4.34
C GLY A 86 -0.83 -17.77 -4.12
N GLN A 87 -1.51 -16.63 -4.24
CA GLN A 87 -2.96 -16.51 -4.20
C GLN A 87 -3.44 -15.72 -5.43
N ASN A 88 -4.60 -16.04 -5.97
CA ASN A 88 -5.18 -15.28 -7.09
C ASN A 88 -5.41 -13.81 -6.69
N ALA A 89 -5.21 -12.90 -7.65
CA ALA A 89 -5.62 -11.51 -7.52
C ALA A 89 -7.14 -11.41 -7.31
N SER A 90 -7.60 -10.47 -6.48
CA SER A 90 -9.00 -10.05 -6.48
C SER A 90 -9.27 -9.18 -7.70
N ASP A 91 -10.54 -9.00 -8.09
CA ASP A 91 -10.93 -8.12 -9.20
C ASP A 91 -10.38 -6.68 -9.02
N ALA A 92 -10.31 -6.21 -7.78
CA ALA A 92 -9.74 -4.91 -7.44
C ALA A 92 -8.21 -4.84 -7.62
N VAL A 93 -7.48 -5.94 -7.35
CA VAL A 93 -6.04 -6.03 -7.63
C VAL A 93 -5.80 -6.20 -9.12
N LYS A 94 -6.63 -6.99 -9.82
CA LYS A 94 -6.58 -7.15 -11.28
C LYS A 94 -6.72 -5.80 -12.00
N ALA A 95 -7.80 -5.06 -11.75
CA ALA A 95 -8.05 -3.77 -12.37
C ALA A 95 -6.91 -2.74 -12.12
N PHE A 96 -6.26 -2.83 -10.95
CA PHE A 96 -5.10 -2.00 -10.64
C PHE A 96 -3.81 -2.49 -11.32
N ALA A 97 -3.59 -3.80 -11.38
CA ALA A 97 -2.42 -4.41 -11.98
C ALA A 97 -2.41 -4.26 -13.51
N GLU A 98 -3.59 -4.29 -14.15
CA GLU A 98 -3.79 -4.10 -15.59
C GLU A 98 -3.87 -2.61 -15.98
N ASP A 99 -4.77 -1.83 -15.36
CA ASP A 99 -5.10 -0.46 -15.82
C ASP A 99 -4.69 0.67 -14.84
N ALA A 100 -4.07 0.34 -13.71
CA ALA A 100 -3.87 1.25 -12.56
C ALA A 100 -5.18 1.85 -12.00
N ASP A 101 -6.32 1.20 -12.24
CA ASP A 101 -7.61 1.60 -11.67
C ASP A 101 -7.71 1.19 -10.19
N SER A 102 -7.78 2.18 -9.29
CA SER A 102 -7.94 1.95 -7.85
C SER A 102 -9.39 2.03 -7.35
N SER A 103 -10.37 2.23 -8.22
CA SER A 103 -11.75 2.56 -7.82
C SER A 103 -12.35 1.48 -6.92
N MET A 104 -12.13 0.20 -7.24
CA MET A 104 -12.54 -0.92 -6.40
C MET A 104 -11.72 -0.99 -5.10
N LEU A 105 -10.39 -0.79 -5.15
CA LEU A 105 -9.53 -0.76 -3.97
C LEU A 105 -9.90 0.37 -2.99
N ASP A 106 -10.39 1.49 -3.50
CA ASP A 106 -10.84 2.64 -2.72
C ASP A 106 -12.27 2.45 -2.19
N GLN A 107 -13.13 1.67 -2.86
CA GLN A 107 -14.43 1.23 -2.34
C GLN A 107 -14.25 0.18 -1.22
N ASP A 108 -13.42 -0.85 -1.43
CA ASP A 108 -13.06 -1.86 -0.43
C ASP A 108 -12.53 -1.22 0.86
N ALA A 109 -11.73 -0.16 0.72
CA ALA A 109 -11.17 0.61 1.83
C ALA A 109 -12.25 1.20 2.77
N GLN A 110 -13.43 1.57 2.23
CA GLN A 110 -14.52 2.11 3.02
C GLN A 110 -15.44 1.03 3.62
N ALA A 111 -15.55 -0.13 2.96
CA ALA A 111 -16.40 -1.22 3.40
C ALA A 111 -15.74 -2.07 4.51
N TYR A 112 -14.43 -2.26 4.47
CA TYR A 112 -13.75 -3.24 5.32
C TYR A 112 -13.30 -2.68 6.69
N ARG A 113 -13.81 -3.29 7.77
CA ARG A 113 -13.55 -2.82 9.16
C ARG A 113 -12.12 -3.02 9.68
N GLY A 114 -11.36 -3.96 9.11
CA GLY A 114 -9.96 -4.23 9.48
C GLY A 114 -8.92 -3.35 8.78
N ILE A 115 -9.35 -2.27 8.11
CA ILE A 115 -8.48 -1.22 7.55
C ILE A 115 -8.56 0.00 8.47
N PHE A 116 -7.39 0.55 8.83
CA PHE A 116 -7.27 1.69 9.74
C PHE A 116 -6.98 3.00 9.02
N ASP A 117 -6.07 2.98 8.05
CA ASP A 117 -5.76 4.13 7.21
C ASP A 117 -5.59 3.69 5.76
N SER A 118 -5.94 4.59 4.85
CA SER A 118 -5.93 4.37 3.41
C SER A 118 -5.13 5.50 2.76
N PHE A 119 -4.09 5.16 2.00
CA PHE A 119 -3.11 6.14 1.55
C PHE A 119 -2.69 5.92 0.10
N THR A 120 -2.45 7.02 -0.61
CA THR A 120 -2.02 7.04 -2.01
C THR A 120 -0.81 7.98 -2.16
N ALA A 121 0.22 7.55 -2.90
CA ALA A 121 1.30 8.44 -3.34
C ALA A 121 1.19 8.74 -4.84
N ALA A 122 1.67 9.90 -5.27
CA ALA A 122 1.65 10.31 -6.69
C ALA A 122 2.39 9.30 -7.59
N PRO A 123 2.01 9.16 -8.87
CA PRO A 123 2.77 8.38 -9.85
C PRO A 123 4.19 8.93 -10.03
N ILE A 124 5.06 8.14 -10.67
CA ILE A 124 6.40 8.56 -11.06
C ILE A 124 6.49 8.43 -12.58
N GLU A 125 6.50 9.56 -13.29
CA GLU A 125 6.47 9.66 -14.76
C GLU A 125 7.76 9.20 -15.47
N SER A 126 8.64 8.48 -14.78
CA SER A 126 9.81 7.82 -15.36
C SER A 126 10.29 6.63 -14.51
N GLY A 127 11.02 5.69 -15.12
CA GLY A 127 11.44 4.45 -14.45
C GLY A 127 12.34 4.68 -13.23
N MET A 128 13.07 5.80 -13.19
CA MET A 128 13.84 6.24 -12.03
C MET A 128 13.23 7.47 -11.38
N GLY A 129 12.96 7.40 -10.08
CA GLY A 129 12.41 8.54 -9.35
C GLY A 129 11.96 8.16 -7.95
N ARG A 130 11.23 9.05 -7.27
CA ARG A 130 10.65 8.75 -5.96
C ARG A 130 9.27 9.39 -5.78
N SER A 131 8.45 8.74 -4.99
CA SER A 131 7.16 9.25 -4.50
C SER A 131 7.04 8.93 -3.02
N ALA A 132 6.36 9.79 -2.25
CA ALA A 132 6.25 9.65 -0.81
C ALA A 132 4.84 9.96 -0.31
N VAL A 133 4.44 9.26 0.76
CA VAL A 133 3.15 9.43 1.42
C VAL A 133 3.28 9.15 2.91
N ARG A 134 2.49 9.86 3.72
CA ARG A 134 2.36 9.56 5.15
C ARG A 134 1.11 8.76 5.42
N PHE A 135 1.20 7.84 6.38
CA PHE A 135 0.08 7.02 6.82
C PHE A 135 0.16 6.76 8.32
N LEU A 136 -0.96 6.43 8.94
CA LEU A 136 -1.08 6.06 10.34
C LEU A 136 -1.28 4.55 10.51
N ALA A 137 -0.79 3.98 11.60
CA ALA A 137 -1.03 2.60 12.02
C ALA A 137 -1.23 2.53 13.54
N ASP A 138 -2.12 1.65 14.02
CA ASP A 138 -2.38 1.47 15.46
C ASP A 138 -1.99 0.07 15.96
N GLY A 139 -2.04 -0.14 17.28
CA GLY A 139 -1.65 -1.39 17.91
C GLY A 139 -2.52 -2.62 17.59
N GLN A 140 -3.63 -2.46 16.86
CA GLN A 140 -4.43 -3.57 16.31
C GLN A 140 -4.15 -3.76 14.81
N HIS A 141 -3.92 -2.66 14.10
CA HIS A 141 -3.69 -2.57 12.67
C HIS A 141 -2.20 -2.34 12.36
N THR A 142 -1.36 -3.26 12.84
CA THR A 142 0.11 -3.13 12.77
C THR A 142 0.70 -3.51 11.41
N LYS A 143 -0.14 -3.99 10.48
CA LYS A 143 0.30 -4.43 9.15
C LYS A 143 0.12 -3.33 8.12
N MET A 144 0.99 -3.33 7.12
CA MET A 144 0.88 -2.46 5.96
C MET A 144 1.05 -3.27 4.68
N SER A 145 0.20 -2.99 3.70
CA SER A 145 0.31 -3.49 2.33
C SER A 145 0.20 -2.34 1.33
N PHE A 146 0.89 -2.45 0.21
CA PHE A 146 0.70 -1.58 -0.96
C PHE A 146 1.03 -2.30 -2.26
N LEU A 147 0.63 -1.71 -3.38
CA LEU A 147 1.07 -2.05 -4.73
C LEU A 147 1.25 -0.81 -5.62
N VAL A 148 2.07 -0.95 -6.65
CA VAL A 148 2.37 0.02 -7.71
C VAL A 148 2.51 -0.74 -9.04
N LYS A 149 1.70 -0.43 -10.05
CA LYS A 149 1.81 -1.03 -11.39
C LYS A 149 3.11 -0.56 -12.07
N ILE A 150 3.81 -1.48 -12.72
CA ILE A 150 4.91 -1.20 -13.65
C ILE A 150 4.28 -0.74 -14.96
N VAL A 151 4.64 0.43 -15.48
CA VAL A 151 3.99 1.02 -16.66
C VAL A 151 5.02 1.26 -17.78
N PRO A 152 4.78 0.79 -19.03
CA PRO A 152 3.76 -0.17 -19.42
C PRO A 152 4.11 -1.59 -18.96
N SER A 153 3.09 -2.40 -18.72
CA SER A 153 3.17 -3.85 -18.52
C SER A 153 1.78 -4.46 -18.76
N PRO A 154 1.66 -5.79 -18.96
CA PRO A 154 0.37 -6.46 -19.01
C PRO A 154 -0.35 -6.32 -17.65
N ASP A 155 0.10 -7.05 -16.64
CA ASP A 155 -0.47 -7.07 -15.28
C ASP A 155 0.60 -6.97 -14.18
N TRP A 156 1.79 -6.43 -14.50
CA TRP A 156 2.94 -6.48 -13.61
C TRP A 156 2.98 -5.33 -12.61
N PHE A 157 3.34 -5.63 -11.37
CA PHE A 157 3.40 -4.66 -10.29
C PHE A 157 4.60 -4.90 -9.35
N VAL A 158 4.86 -3.94 -8.47
CA VAL A 158 5.73 -4.10 -7.29
C VAL A 158 4.93 -3.76 -6.05
N GLY A 159 5.27 -4.33 -4.90
CA GLY A 159 4.54 -4.04 -3.68
C GLY A 159 5.10 -4.74 -2.46
N VAL A 160 4.42 -4.54 -1.33
CA VAL A 160 4.61 -5.31 -0.10
C VAL A 160 3.27 -5.77 0.42
N ALA A 161 3.19 -7.01 0.89
CA ALA A 161 2.00 -7.59 1.50
C ALA A 161 2.21 -7.84 3.01
N SER A 162 1.29 -7.37 3.84
CA SER A 162 1.15 -7.71 5.27
C SER A 162 2.38 -7.49 6.15
N LEU A 163 3.25 -6.54 5.78
CA LEU A 163 4.48 -6.20 6.50
C LEU A 163 4.16 -5.70 7.90
N ASP A 164 4.73 -6.34 8.92
CA ASP A 164 4.55 -5.91 10.31
C ASP A 164 5.46 -4.72 10.64
N LEU A 165 4.82 -3.61 11.01
CA LEU A 165 5.44 -2.40 11.52
C LEU A 165 5.73 -2.52 13.02
N CYS A 166 5.11 -3.49 13.72
CA CYS A 166 5.37 -3.77 15.12
C CYS A 166 6.36 -4.93 15.28
N HIS A 167 7.33 -4.79 16.18
CA HIS A 167 8.18 -5.90 16.61
C HIS A 167 8.48 -5.83 18.12
N ASN A 168 8.29 -6.95 18.83
CA ASN A 168 8.46 -7.05 20.29
C ASN A 168 7.73 -5.96 21.10
N GLY A 169 6.55 -5.51 20.63
CA GLY A 169 5.70 -4.54 21.32
C GLY A 169 6.16 -3.09 21.15
N ARG A 170 6.99 -2.82 20.13
CA ARG A 170 7.49 -1.50 19.75
C ARG A 170 7.33 -1.29 18.25
N TRP A 171 7.14 -0.03 17.85
CA TRP A 171 7.18 0.38 16.46
C TRP A 171 8.60 0.32 15.89
N ARG A 172 8.71 -0.06 14.61
CA ARG A 172 9.99 -0.20 13.90
C ARG A 172 10.40 1.15 13.31
N LYS A 173 11.31 1.86 13.98
CA LYS A 173 11.76 3.23 13.63
C LYS A 173 12.13 3.43 12.15
N GLN A 174 12.75 2.42 11.52
CA GLN A 174 12.97 2.41 10.07
C GLN A 174 12.85 0.97 9.52
N ILE A 175 12.33 0.84 8.30
CA ILE A 175 12.29 -0.39 7.51
C ILE A 175 12.71 -0.05 6.07
N ASN A 176 13.65 -0.80 5.53
CA ASN A 176 14.01 -0.75 4.11
C ASN A 176 13.61 -2.10 3.49
N VAL A 177 13.02 -2.09 2.31
CA VAL A 177 12.69 -3.33 1.56
C VAL A 177 12.99 -3.11 0.08
N ASP A 178 13.83 -3.97 -0.48
CA ASP A 178 14.05 -4.04 -1.92
C ASP A 178 12.87 -4.79 -2.56
N LEU A 179 12.34 -4.28 -3.68
CA LEU A 179 11.18 -4.83 -4.35
C LEU A 179 11.59 -5.66 -5.57
N ALA A 180 10.84 -6.73 -5.82
CA ALA A 180 10.91 -7.53 -7.04
C ALA A 180 9.66 -7.27 -7.91
N PRO A 181 9.76 -7.40 -9.25
CA PRO A 181 8.60 -7.42 -10.12
C PRO A 181 7.73 -8.65 -9.83
N LEU A 182 6.42 -8.43 -9.80
CA LEU A 182 5.38 -9.42 -9.55
C LEU A 182 4.43 -9.47 -10.74
N ASP A 183 3.91 -10.66 -11.00
CA ASP A 183 2.92 -10.98 -12.02
C ASP A 183 1.58 -11.21 -11.31
N ALA A 184 0.49 -10.60 -11.77
CA ALA A 184 -0.81 -10.74 -11.11
C ALA A 184 -1.52 -12.06 -11.48
N GLY A 185 -1.09 -12.71 -12.56
CA GLY A 185 -1.66 -13.94 -13.10
C GLY A 185 -2.91 -13.72 -13.94
N THR A 186 -3.20 -12.49 -14.38
CA THR A 186 -4.46 -12.11 -15.04
C THR A 186 -4.32 -11.74 -16.52
N ASP A 187 -3.11 -11.49 -17.00
CA ASP A 187 -2.76 -11.33 -18.43
C ASP A 187 -1.54 -12.21 -18.81
N GLN A 188 -1.50 -12.75 -20.02
CA GLN A 188 -0.43 -13.66 -20.50
C GLN A 188 0.69 -12.94 -21.28
N GLY A 189 0.68 -11.61 -21.33
CA GLY A 189 1.64 -10.80 -22.08
C GLY A 189 3.10 -11.03 -21.64
N PHE A 190 3.98 -11.38 -22.59
CA PHE A 190 5.39 -11.59 -22.26
C PHE A 190 6.21 -10.30 -22.16
N THR A 191 5.77 -9.19 -22.76
CA THR A 191 6.55 -7.95 -22.88
C THR A 191 5.85 -6.77 -22.23
N PHE A 192 6.61 -5.73 -21.89
CA PHE A 192 6.07 -4.47 -21.34
C PHE A 192 4.95 -3.86 -22.18
N THR A 193 4.99 -4.04 -23.51
CA THR A 193 4.04 -3.49 -24.48
C THR A 193 3.28 -4.58 -25.22
N SER A 194 3.09 -5.75 -24.60
CA SER A 194 2.22 -6.80 -25.17
C SER A 194 0.77 -6.30 -25.26
N PRO A 195 0.02 -6.63 -26.31
CA PRO A 195 -1.43 -6.47 -26.32
C PRO A 195 -2.07 -7.26 -25.16
N ASN A 196 -3.20 -6.77 -24.65
CA ASN A 196 -3.99 -7.46 -23.63
C ASN A 196 -4.34 -8.88 -24.10
N TRP A 197 -4.01 -9.88 -23.28
CA TRP A 197 -4.31 -11.28 -23.50
C TRP A 197 -4.78 -11.91 -22.18
N PRO A 198 -6.09 -11.93 -21.89
CA PRO A 198 -6.60 -12.33 -20.59
C PRO A 198 -6.24 -13.77 -20.22
N ASN A 199 -5.69 -13.97 -19.02
CA ASN A 199 -5.38 -15.29 -18.50
C ASN A 199 -6.64 -15.93 -17.87
N MET A 200 -7.09 -17.05 -18.43
CA MET A 200 -8.31 -17.74 -18.00
C MET A 200 -8.10 -19.28 -17.96
N PRO A 201 -8.21 -19.93 -16.79
CA PRO A 201 -8.38 -19.33 -15.46
C PRO A 201 -7.17 -18.46 -15.07
N ALA A 202 -7.38 -17.49 -14.18
CA ALA A 202 -6.29 -16.66 -13.68
C ALA A 202 -5.33 -17.50 -12.81
N ASP A 203 -4.03 -17.25 -12.97
CA ASP A 203 -2.98 -17.85 -12.16
C ASP A 203 -2.84 -17.14 -10.79
N PRO A 204 -2.19 -17.78 -9.80
CA PRO A 204 -1.87 -17.12 -8.54
C PRO A 204 -0.74 -16.09 -8.71
N ILE A 205 -0.82 -14.96 -8.00
CA ILE A 205 0.20 -13.90 -8.00
C ILE A 205 1.58 -14.49 -7.74
N SER A 206 2.52 -14.23 -8.65
CA SER A 206 3.85 -14.84 -8.63
C SER A 206 4.96 -13.81 -8.73
N GLN A 207 6.18 -14.19 -8.32
CA GLN A 207 7.34 -13.32 -8.46
C GLN A 207 8.02 -13.56 -9.82
N ILE A 208 8.19 -12.50 -10.59
CA ILE A 208 8.96 -12.52 -11.84
C ILE A 208 10.45 -12.57 -11.49
N THR A 209 11.19 -13.41 -12.21
CA THR A 209 12.62 -13.62 -12.00
C THR A 209 13.38 -13.59 -13.33
N ASN A 210 14.71 -13.51 -13.25
CA ASN A 210 15.63 -13.60 -14.37
C ASN A 210 15.46 -14.87 -15.23
N LYS A 211 14.78 -15.91 -14.72
CA LYS A 211 14.56 -17.20 -15.39
C LYS A 211 13.07 -17.60 -15.50
N LYS A 212 12.13 -16.82 -14.97
CA LYS A 212 10.68 -17.10 -15.01
C LYS A 212 9.88 -15.81 -15.24
N PRO A 213 8.99 -15.74 -16.26
CA PRO A 213 8.66 -16.81 -17.21
C PRO A 213 9.84 -17.17 -18.13
N SER A 214 10.02 -18.47 -18.40
CA SER A 214 11.18 -19.00 -19.15
C SER A 214 10.98 -18.88 -20.66
N HIS A 215 10.72 -17.66 -21.14
CA HIS A 215 10.44 -17.38 -22.55
C HIS A 215 11.41 -16.33 -23.11
N PRO A 216 12.07 -16.54 -24.27
CA PRO A 216 13.03 -15.58 -24.81
C PRO A 216 12.48 -14.19 -25.09
N ALA A 217 11.18 -14.04 -25.36
CA ALA A 217 10.59 -12.72 -25.53
C ALA A 217 10.39 -11.97 -24.20
N SER A 218 10.44 -12.63 -23.04
CA SER A 218 10.06 -12.00 -21.77
C SER A 218 10.97 -10.83 -21.40
N SER A 219 10.37 -9.70 -21.02
CA SER A 219 11.06 -8.48 -20.59
C SER A 219 12.09 -8.69 -19.48
N PHE A 220 11.81 -9.62 -18.55
CA PHE A 220 12.65 -9.90 -17.40
C PHE A 220 13.49 -11.18 -17.56
N PHE A 221 13.58 -11.76 -18.75
CA PHE A 221 14.42 -12.94 -19.00
C PHE A 221 15.89 -12.56 -19.24
N TYR A 222 16.71 -12.81 -18.22
CA TYR A 222 18.15 -12.56 -18.16
C TYR A 222 18.86 -13.84 -17.67
N PRO A 223 18.94 -14.91 -18.49
CA PRO A 223 19.37 -16.23 -18.04
C PRO A 223 20.80 -16.27 -17.48
N GLU A 224 21.67 -15.39 -17.98
CA GLU A 224 23.08 -15.24 -17.57
C GLU A 224 23.26 -14.53 -16.22
N GLN A 225 22.21 -13.89 -15.68
CA GLN A 225 22.26 -13.29 -14.35
C GLN A 225 21.84 -14.33 -13.29
N GLU A 226 22.41 -14.25 -12.08
CA GLU A 226 21.98 -15.10 -10.96
C GLU A 226 20.60 -14.68 -10.44
N THR A 227 20.40 -13.37 -10.26
CA THR A 227 19.15 -12.72 -9.86
C THR A 227 18.91 -11.46 -10.68
N LEU A 228 17.67 -10.98 -10.76
CA LEU A 228 17.40 -9.64 -11.29
C LEU A 228 18.10 -8.57 -10.42
N PRO A 229 18.55 -7.45 -11.02
CA PRO A 229 18.85 -6.24 -10.27
C PRO A 229 17.63 -5.75 -9.50
N ARG A 230 17.83 -4.80 -8.59
CA ARG A 230 16.73 -4.13 -7.91
C ARG A 230 15.97 -3.22 -8.88
N ILE A 231 14.66 -3.45 -9.03
CA ILE A 231 13.78 -2.61 -9.88
C ILE A 231 13.22 -1.40 -9.12
N GLY A 232 13.14 -1.49 -7.80
CA GLY A 232 12.77 -0.39 -6.91
C GLY A 232 12.92 -0.79 -5.45
N HIS A 233 12.77 0.17 -4.55
CA HIS A 233 12.81 -0.07 -3.11
C HIS A 233 11.89 0.87 -2.35
N ILE A 234 11.62 0.54 -1.09
CA ILE A 234 10.97 1.44 -0.14
C ILE A 234 11.85 1.75 1.05
N VAL A 235 11.65 2.94 1.58
CA VAL A 235 12.12 3.37 2.89
C VAL A 235 10.92 3.84 3.69
N ILE A 236 10.58 3.12 4.75
CA ILE A 236 9.55 3.47 5.73
C ILE A 236 10.27 4.02 6.95
N LYS A 237 9.97 5.26 7.33
CA LYS A 237 10.50 5.90 8.55
C LYS A 237 9.38 6.31 9.47
N GLU A 238 9.51 6.00 10.75
CA GLU A 238 8.59 6.51 11.77
C GLU A 238 8.78 8.03 11.91
N VAL A 239 7.66 8.77 11.86
CA VAL A 239 7.61 10.22 12.01
C VAL A 239 7.29 10.59 13.46
N ALA A 240 6.29 9.92 14.04
CA ALA A 240 5.87 10.14 15.43
C ALA A 240 5.20 8.88 16.02
N GLU A 241 5.33 8.70 17.33
CA GLU A 241 4.58 7.72 18.13
C GLU A 241 3.70 8.47 19.14
N TYR A 242 2.41 8.15 19.17
CA TYR A 242 1.44 8.71 20.12
C TYR A 242 0.97 7.61 21.10
N ARG A 243 0.96 7.91 22.40
CA ARG A 243 0.56 6.97 23.47
C ARG A 243 -0.38 7.63 24.47
N ARG A 244 -1.50 6.98 24.81
CA ARG A 244 -2.45 7.51 25.81
C ARG A 244 -2.02 7.17 27.24
N ARG A 245 -1.66 8.18 28.05
CA ARG A 245 -1.40 8.06 29.50
C ARG A 245 -2.57 8.59 30.34
N GLY A 246 -3.50 7.71 30.71
CA GLY A 246 -4.63 8.07 31.59
C GLY A 246 -5.77 8.80 30.86
N ARG A 247 -6.37 9.80 31.52
CA ARG A 247 -7.47 10.67 30.99
C ARG A 247 -7.00 12.05 30.48
N LYS A 248 -5.74 12.43 30.69
CA LYS A 248 -5.14 13.65 30.14
C LYS A 248 -4.14 13.28 29.05
N LEU A 249 -4.01 14.14 28.05
CA LEU A 249 -2.94 14.07 27.05
C LEU A 249 -1.62 14.41 27.79
N ASP A 250 -0.64 13.51 27.76
CA ASP A 250 0.67 13.77 28.37
C ASP A 250 1.55 14.50 27.36
N THR A 251 1.82 15.77 27.63
CA THR A 251 2.63 16.67 26.81
C THR A 251 4.12 16.61 27.14
N SER A 252 4.58 15.58 27.89
CA SER A 252 6.00 15.39 28.20
C SER A 252 6.71 14.57 27.10
N PRO A 253 7.70 15.13 26.38
CA PRO A 253 8.40 14.40 25.33
C PRO A 253 9.29 13.30 25.91
N THR A 254 9.02 12.04 25.54
CA THR A 254 9.92 10.90 25.82
C THR A 254 10.47 10.29 24.53
N GLY A 255 11.37 11.03 23.89
CA GLY A 255 12.08 10.65 22.67
C GLY A 255 12.25 11.85 21.71
N PRO A 256 13.30 11.89 20.89
CA PRO A 256 13.63 13.07 20.08
C PRO A 256 12.65 13.38 18.92
N ASN A 257 11.68 12.48 18.64
CA ASN A 257 10.67 12.64 17.57
C ASN A 257 9.26 12.35 18.12
N VAL A 258 8.82 13.08 19.14
CA VAL A 258 7.42 13.04 19.63
C VAL A 258 6.80 14.40 19.37
N VAL A 259 5.87 14.48 18.42
CA VAL A 259 5.15 15.72 18.11
C VAL A 259 3.91 15.81 19.00
N ILE A 260 3.85 16.90 19.77
CA ILE A 260 2.72 17.27 20.62
C ILE A 260 1.95 18.36 19.86
N PHE A 261 0.63 18.23 19.78
CA PHE A 261 -0.23 19.19 19.09
C PHE A 261 -1.18 19.87 20.09
N ASP A 262 -1.19 21.20 20.09
CA ASP A 262 -2.25 22.01 20.68
C ASP A 262 -3.33 22.30 19.62
N PRO A 263 -4.64 22.25 19.93
CA PRO A 263 -5.71 22.25 18.92
C PRO A 263 -6.60 23.51 18.92
N GLU A 264 -6.03 24.70 19.13
CA GLU A 264 -6.73 25.99 18.97
C GLU A 264 -5.91 26.89 18.01
N GLU A 265 -6.61 27.74 17.23
CA GLU A 265 -6.15 28.47 16.01
C GLU A 265 -5.98 27.56 14.76
N ASP A 266 -6.76 27.64 13.67
CA ASP A 266 -7.97 28.43 13.32
C ASP A 266 -8.86 27.57 12.34
N GLU A 267 -10.21 27.54 12.52
CA GLU A 267 -11.20 26.84 11.66
C GLU A 267 -12.31 27.86 11.24
N ASP A 268 -12.76 28.13 9.99
CA ASP A 268 -12.47 27.67 8.60
C ASP A 268 -13.06 28.73 7.58
N ASP A 269 -12.55 28.92 6.34
CA ASP A 269 -13.01 29.99 5.39
C ASP A 269 -13.73 29.45 4.12
N SER A 270 -15.00 29.83 3.94
CA SER A 270 -15.91 29.26 2.93
C SER A 270 -16.20 30.19 1.76
N TYR A 271 -16.25 29.69 0.52
CA TYR A 271 -17.03 30.34 -0.54
C TYR A 271 -17.72 29.36 -1.52
N SER A 272 -19.05 29.38 -1.46
CA SER A 272 -19.98 29.05 -2.56
C SER A 272 -20.43 30.38 -3.22
N LEU A 273 -21.00 30.50 -4.42
CA LEU A 273 -21.63 29.58 -5.38
C LEU A 273 -21.81 30.37 -6.71
N ASN A 274 -21.92 29.73 -7.88
CA ASN A 274 -23.11 29.85 -8.76
C ASN A 274 -22.97 29.15 -10.12
N ILE A 275 -24.08 28.56 -10.56
CA ILE A 275 -24.28 27.93 -11.87
C ILE A 275 -25.29 28.75 -12.67
N GLY A 276 -25.05 28.91 -13.98
CA GLY A 276 -26.01 29.38 -14.97
C GLY A 276 -25.29 29.62 -16.32
N GLY A 277 -25.82 29.23 -17.48
CA GLY A 277 -27.03 28.46 -17.78
C GLY A 277 -27.00 27.99 -19.24
N LEU A 278 -27.93 27.10 -19.62
CA LEU A 278 -28.06 26.57 -20.98
C LEU A 278 -28.72 27.57 -21.95
N THR A 279 -28.19 27.70 -23.16
CA THR A 279 -28.97 27.92 -24.40
C THR A 279 -28.30 27.22 -25.58
N ALA A 280 -29.10 26.82 -26.57
CA ALA A 280 -28.65 26.17 -27.80
C ALA A 280 -29.27 26.88 -29.03
N VAL A 281 -28.50 27.04 -30.12
CA VAL A 281 -29.00 27.41 -31.46
C VAL A 281 -28.17 26.71 -32.55
N SER A 282 -28.84 26.37 -33.65
CA SER A 282 -28.46 25.42 -34.71
C SER A 282 -27.70 26.05 -35.91
N GLY A 283 -27.08 25.22 -36.78
CA GLY A 283 -26.45 25.72 -38.02
C GLY A 283 -25.80 24.70 -38.98
N SER A 284 -26.62 23.79 -39.54
CA SER A 284 -26.58 23.19 -40.90
C SER A 284 -25.30 22.65 -41.59
N THR A 285 -25.39 21.35 -41.93
CA THR A 285 -25.22 20.72 -43.28
C THR A 285 -23.88 20.69 -44.03
N GLY A 286 -23.42 19.47 -44.33
CA GLY A 286 -22.52 19.13 -45.44
C GLY A 286 -22.65 17.65 -45.81
N THR A 287 -23.05 17.36 -47.05
CA THR A 287 -23.20 15.99 -47.61
C THR A 287 -21.91 15.54 -48.30
N GLY A 288 -21.56 14.25 -48.20
CA GLY A 288 -20.39 13.68 -48.91
C GLY A 288 -20.26 12.17 -48.76
N ASN A 289 -20.18 11.46 -49.90
CA ASN A 289 -20.34 10.01 -50.02
C ASN A 289 -19.14 9.17 -49.56
N ASP A 290 -19.45 7.89 -49.32
CA ASP A 290 -18.63 6.68 -49.27
C ASP A 290 -17.16 6.77 -49.74
N VAL A 291 -16.24 6.39 -48.85
CA VAL A 291 -14.99 5.71 -49.21
C VAL A 291 -14.65 4.65 -48.16
N VAL A 292 -14.61 3.37 -48.55
CA VAL A 292 -14.03 2.30 -47.74
C VAL A 292 -12.51 2.46 -47.75
N ASN A 293 -12.00 3.25 -46.81
CA ASN A 293 -10.57 3.50 -46.66
C ASN A 293 -9.91 2.44 -45.76
N ASN A 294 -8.90 1.74 -46.29
CA ASN A 294 -7.86 1.09 -45.48
C ASN A 294 -6.96 2.17 -44.83
N GLY A 295 -7.55 2.93 -43.89
CA GLY A 295 -6.87 4.02 -43.19
C GLY A 295 -5.81 3.51 -42.21
N LYS A 296 -4.85 4.37 -41.89
CA LYS A 296 -3.87 4.08 -40.82
C LYS A 296 -4.60 3.99 -39.46
N PRO A 297 -4.15 3.13 -38.54
CA PRO A 297 -4.62 3.14 -37.16
C PRO A 297 -4.45 4.53 -36.54
N GLN A 298 -5.49 5.01 -35.87
CA GLN A 298 -5.47 6.23 -35.07
C GLN A 298 -5.95 5.88 -33.66
N ASP A 299 -5.08 6.15 -32.69
CA ASP A 299 -5.33 5.91 -31.28
C ASP A 299 -6.28 6.97 -30.70
N CYS A 300 -7.02 6.59 -29.67
CA CYS A 300 -7.85 7.55 -28.95
C CYS A 300 -6.98 8.61 -28.26
N THR A 301 -7.36 9.89 -28.43
CA THR A 301 -6.76 11.02 -27.73
C THR A 301 -7.78 11.60 -26.75
N VAL A 302 -7.35 11.93 -25.53
CA VAL A 302 -8.19 12.46 -24.45
C VAL A 302 -7.65 13.80 -23.94
N THR A 303 -8.48 14.58 -23.24
CA THR A 303 -8.05 15.81 -22.58
C THR A 303 -7.13 15.53 -21.40
N GLU A 304 -6.48 16.58 -20.91
CA GLU A 304 -5.97 16.57 -19.54
C GLU A 304 -7.10 16.29 -18.53
N TRP A 305 -6.69 15.81 -17.36
CA TRP A 305 -7.60 15.57 -16.25
C TRP A 305 -8.15 16.88 -15.67
N SER A 306 -9.42 16.87 -15.28
CA SER A 306 -9.98 17.90 -14.40
C SER A 306 -9.25 17.94 -13.06
N GLU A 307 -9.44 19.06 -12.36
CA GLU A 307 -9.17 19.12 -10.92
C GLU A 307 -9.95 18.03 -10.17
N TRP A 308 -9.42 17.64 -9.01
CA TRP A 308 -10.08 16.70 -8.12
C TRP A 308 -11.27 17.36 -7.40
N SER A 309 -12.34 16.60 -7.22
CA SER A 309 -13.46 16.99 -6.36
C SER A 309 -12.98 17.25 -4.92
N PRO A 310 -13.74 18.03 -4.13
CA PRO A 310 -13.59 18.01 -2.68
C PRO A 310 -13.65 16.59 -2.13
N CYS A 311 -12.92 16.35 -1.04
CA CYS A 311 -12.88 15.03 -0.41
C CYS A 311 -14.21 14.72 0.28
N SER A 312 -14.74 13.49 0.10
CA SER A 312 -16.04 13.10 0.67
C SER A 312 -16.10 13.02 2.20
N LYS A 313 -14.99 13.24 2.90
CA LYS A 313 -14.94 13.40 4.36
C LYS A 313 -14.01 14.56 4.75
N THR A 314 -14.44 15.33 5.76
CA THR A 314 -13.64 16.40 6.37
C THR A 314 -12.52 15.86 7.26
N CYS A 315 -12.71 14.70 7.87
CA CYS A 315 -11.69 13.98 8.64
C CYS A 315 -11.70 12.47 8.36
N GLY A 316 -10.55 11.81 8.60
CA GLY A 316 -10.34 10.42 8.21
C GLY A 316 -10.10 10.28 6.70
N PHE A 317 -10.14 9.05 6.19
CA PHE A 317 -9.98 8.77 4.77
C PHE A 317 -11.34 8.78 4.05
N GLY A 318 -11.45 9.56 2.98
CA GLY A 318 -12.62 9.68 2.09
C GLY A 318 -12.25 9.33 0.64
N ILE A 319 -13.12 9.71 -0.30
CA ILE A 319 -12.91 9.57 -1.75
C ILE A 319 -13.01 10.95 -2.42
N GLN A 320 -12.20 11.17 -3.45
CA GLN A 320 -12.35 12.25 -4.41
C GLN A 320 -12.35 11.68 -5.84
N THR A 321 -13.00 12.37 -6.77
CA THR A 321 -13.11 11.98 -8.18
C THR A 321 -12.65 13.09 -9.12
N ARG A 322 -12.30 12.73 -10.36
CA ARG A 322 -12.00 13.65 -11.46
C ARG A 322 -12.37 13.00 -12.80
N SER A 323 -12.49 13.80 -13.86
CA SER A 323 -12.85 13.31 -15.20
C SER A 323 -12.01 13.95 -16.30
N ARG A 324 -12.07 13.39 -17.51
CA ARG A 324 -11.52 13.92 -18.75
C ARG A 324 -12.33 13.41 -19.94
N ASP A 325 -12.29 14.14 -21.04
CA ASP A 325 -13.11 13.85 -22.21
C ASP A 325 -12.30 13.29 -23.38
N VAL A 326 -12.98 12.66 -24.34
CA VAL A 326 -12.37 12.17 -25.59
C VAL A 326 -12.27 13.32 -26.59
N ILE A 327 -11.05 13.58 -27.07
CA ILE A 327 -10.76 14.52 -28.17
C ILE A 327 -10.89 13.81 -29.52
N LEU A 328 -10.34 12.60 -29.64
CA LEU A 328 -10.39 11.79 -30.86
C LEU A 328 -10.74 10.35 -30.49
N SER A 329 -11.74 9.79 -31.13
CA SER A 329 -12.11 8.37 -31.00
C SER A 329 -11.13 7.46 -31.75
N PRO A 330 -10.95 6.20 -31.32
CA PRO A 330 -10.06 5.26 -32.00
C PRO A 330 -10.68 4.79 -33.33
N VAL A 331 -9.87 4.71 -34.39
CA VAL A 331 -10.29 4.18 -35.70
C VAL A 331 -9.22 3.29 -36.33
N ASN A 332 -9.65 2.43 -37.27
CA ASN A 332 -8.80 1.50 -38.03
C ASN A 332 -7.90 0.61 -37.15
N GLY A 333 -8.38 0.18 -35.99
CA GLY A 333 -7.63 -0.66 -35.06
C GLY A 333 -6.60 0.07 -34.18
N GLY A 334 -6.68 1.39 -34.06
CA GLY A 334 -5.91 2.13 -33.07
C GLY A 334 -6.37 1.87 -31.62
N TYR A 335 -5.53 2.22 -30.65
CA TYR A 335 -5.77 1.92 -29.24
C TYR A 335 -7.03 2.61 -28.69
N GLY A 336 -7.83 1.85 -27.94
CA GLY A 336 -9.05 2.31 -27.27
C GLY A 336 -8.79 3.46 -26.30
N CYS A 337 -9.86 4.20 -25.96
CA CYS A 337 -9.74 5.34 -25.05
C CYS A 337 -9.26 4.92 -23.66
N PRO A 338 -8.21 5.56 -23.12
CA PRO A 338 -7.83 5.35 -21.74
C PRO A 338 -8.94 5.90 -20.83
N ARG A 339 -9.02 5.38 -19.61
CA ARG A 339 -10.12 5.67 -18.67
C ARG A 339 -10.42 7.17 -18.53
N LEU A 340 -11.71 7.52 -18.58
CA LEU A 340 -12.23 8.90 -18.60
C LEU A 340 -12.58 9.46 -17.21
N THR A 341 -12.74 8.60 -16.21
CA THR A 341 -13.04 8.99 -14.82
C THR A 341 -12.00 8.37 -13.90
N ASP A 342 -11.47 9.12 -12.93
CA ASP A 342 -10.53 8.62 -11.93
C ASP A 342 -11.08 8.87 -10.53
N GLN A 343 -10.78 7.94 -9.63
CA GLN A 343 -11.17 7.95 -8.23
C GLN A 343 -9.91 7.72 -7.40
N ASN A 344 -9.80 8.40 -6.27
CA ASN A 344 -8.70 8.22 -5.35
C ASN A 344 -9.16 8.35 -3.90
N THR A 345 -8.53 7.62 -2.99
CA THR A 345 -8.59 7.94 -1.56
C THR A 345 -8.05 9.36 -1.31
N CYS A 346 -8.72 10.09 -0.43
CA CYS A 346 -8.33 11.43 0.02
C CYS A 346 -8.49 11.57 1.54
N GLY A 347 -8.12 12.73 2.08
CA GLY A 347 -8.18 13.00 3.52
C GLY A 347 -7.05 12.31 4.28
N SER A 348 -7.18 12.24 5.59
CA SER A 348 -6.26 11.52 6.48
C SER A 348 -6.88 11.42 7.87
N MET A 349 -6.61 10.31 8.57
CA MET A 349 -6.89 10.21 10.00
C MET A 349 -6.16 11.30 10.82
N ARG A 350 -5.09 11.92 10.29
CA ARG A 350 -4.41 13.09 10.89
C ARG A 350 -5.30 14.34 11.00
N LYS A 351 -6.39 14.43 10.22
CA LYS A 351 -7.39 15.52 10.31
C LYS A 351 -8.47 15.26 11.38
N CYS A 352 -8.45 14.11 12.07
CA CYS A 352 -9.42 13.80 13.11
C CYS A 352 -9.05 14.43 14.46
N LYS A 353 -10.00 15.11 15.12
CA LYS A 353 -9.86 15.55 16.52
C LYS A 353 -9.65 14.33 17.43
N TRP A 354 -8.84 14.46 18.50
CA TRP A 354 -8.44 13.35 19.38
C TRP A 354 -9.60 12.52 19.97
N GLY A 355 -10.78 13.14 20.17
CA GLY A 355 -12.00 12.43 20.60
C GLY A 355 -12.41 11.28 19.68
N HIS A 356 -12.09 11.35 18.38
CA HIS A 356 -12.30 10.28 17.40
C HIS A 356 -11.44 9.04 17.72
N PHE A 357 -10.13 9.23 17.92
CA PHE A 357 -9.23 8.14 18.31
C PHE A 357 -9.61 7.57 19.69
N ASP A 358 -10.02 8.44 20.62
CA ASP A 358 -10.43 8.03 21.96
C ASP A 358 -11.74 7.23 21.96
N TYR A 359 -12.62 7.44 20.96
CA TYR A 359 -13.79 6.59 20.67
C TYR A 359 -13.37 5.22 20.09
N LEU A 360 -12.47 5.21 19.10
CA LEU A 360 -11.93 3.97 18.52
C LEU A 360 -11.27 3.09 19.60
N PHE A 361 -10.39 3.66 20.42
CA PHE A 361 -9.70 2.95 21.52
C PHE A 361 -10.59 2.56 22.71
N LYS A 362 -11.85 3.02 22.77
CA LYS A 362 -12.85 2.58 23.75
C LYS A 362 -13.66 1.38 23.26
N ARG A 363 -13.85 1.23 21.95
CA ARG A 363 -14.56 0.07 21.34
C ARG A 363 -13.72 -1.19 21.23
N SER A 364 -12.40 -1.06 21.26
CA SER A 364 -11.42 -2.14 21.06
C SER A 364 -10.81 -2.68 22.37
N GLY A 365 -11.38 -2.32 23.53
CA GLY A 365 -10.89 -2.66 24.87
C GLY A 365 -11.78 -3.65 25.62
#